data_AF-A0A2V8Q411-F1
#
_entry.id   AF-A0A2V8Q411-F1
#
_cell.length_a   1.000
_cell.length_b   1.000
_cell.length_c   1.000
_cell.angle_alpha   90.00
_cell.angle_beta   90.00
_cell.angle_gamma   90.00
#
_symmetry.space_group_name_H-M   'P 1'
#
loop_
_entity.id
_entity.type
_entity.pdbx_description
1 polymer ?
#
loop_
_entity_poly.entity_id
_entity_poly.type
_entity_poly.pdbx_seq_one_letter_code
_entity_poly.pdbx_strand_id
1 'polypeptide(L)'
;ALANGNYMVSSFNWHDPTGSFSGAATFGNGTIGTAGLVTSANSVIGTSFHNADAGPIRPTYDPARNRYLVPRPLSNIVSIFSFDTTTAITDGNLDNAATWNNGVPTALVNAVIPTGRTVTVNRDATIGSLSIANGGTLTMNANLNLTGALTLGGKIDTGAKTLGLSCSTSIFGASASNYIIGSVKKDFCATGAFDFPVGTTNGFSPVTTNVTALTVNPSSLTVKAVQGPQPNIHTSAEALQRYWTLTASGITADLTFNYLDSDVPVTANEGAFAIFKYDGFFSMPGGSVDTALNQGKITGVNTFSDWTLAQPNPVQIDNAQSFVHQHYLDFLNREPDAAGLAFWTNEITSCGSDSQCIEVKRINVSAAFFLSIEFQQSGYLVYRSYKSSFGNLPTSPVSITLSEFLSDAQ
;
A
#
# COMPACT_ATOMS: atom_id res chain seq x y z
N ALA A 1 -7.53 -29.18 21.45
CA ALA A 1 -8.30 -28.28 20.56
C ALA A 1 -9.61 -27.92 21.24
N LEU A 2 -10.07 -26.69 21.04
CA LEU A 2 -11.29 -26.10 21.58
C LEU A 2 -12.47 -26.38 20.65
N ALA A 3 -13.69 -26.24 21.18
CA ALA A 3 -14.91 -26.36 20.39
C ALA A 3 -15.00 -25.33 19.25
N ASN A 4 -14.30 -24.20 19.37
CA ASN A 4 -14.21 -23.15 18.35
C ASN A 4 -13.06 -23.38 17.33
N GLY A 5 -12.43 -24.56 17.33
CA GLY A 5 -11.33 -24.90 16.42
C GLY A 5 -9.95 -24.44 16.88
N ASN A 6 -9.84 -23.52 17.85
CA ASN A 6 -8.57 -23.03 18.37
C ASN A 6 -7.92 -23.98 19.39
N TYR A 7 -6.80 -23.60 20.00
CA TYR A 7 -6.18 -24.35 21.08
C TYR A 7 -5.58 -23.42 22.14
N MET A 8 -5.14 -24.02 23.24
CA MET A 8 -4.37 -23.34 24.27
C MET A 8 -3.10 -24.14 24.47
N VAL A 9 -1.98 -23.43 24.60
CA VAL A 9 -0.71 -24.02 24.99
C VAL A 9 -0.47 -23.63 26.44
N SER A 10 -0.44 -24.63 27.32
CA SER A 10 -0.04 -24.44 28.71
C SER A 10 1.46 -24.69 28.83
N SER A 11 2.21 -23.60 28.93
CA SER A 11 3.66 -23.60 29.10
C SER A 11 3.98 -23.50 30.58
N PHE A 12 3.80 -24.60 31.32
CA PHE A 12 3.92 -24.64 32.79
C PHE A 12 5.30 -24.23 33.30
N ASN A 13 6.35 -24.58 32.55
CA ASN A 13 7.75 -24.33 32.91
C ASN A 13 8.30 -23.08 32.20
N TRP A 14 7.44 -22.21 31.65
CA TRP A 14 7.92 -21.01 30.98
C TRP A 14 8.46 -19.99 31.99
N HIS A 15 9.65 -19.45 31.70
CA HIS A 15 10.25 -18.35 32.45
C HIS A 15 10.02 -17.05 31.72
N ASP A 16 9.69 -16.00 32.47
CA ASP A 16 9.67 -14.67 31.88
C ASP A 16 11.09 -14.17 31.56
N PRO A 17 11.25 -13.07 30.80
CA PRO A 17 12.55 -12.53 30.45
C PRO A 17 13.43 -12.12 31.65
N THR A 18 12.87 -12.04 32.86
CA THR A 18 13.62 -11.75 34.10
C THR A 18 14.12 -13.03 34.79
N GLY A 19 13.81 -14.21 34.23
CA GLY A 19 14.21 -15.52 34.75
C GLY A 19 13.27 -16.07 35.82
N SER A 20 12.12 -15.44 36.06
CA SER A 20 11.15 -15.93 37.04
C SER A 20 10.28 -17.03 36.44
N PHE A 21 10.10 -18.14 37.18
CA PHE A 21 9.17 -19.20 36.84
C PHE A 21 7.73 -18.68 36.93
N SER A 22 7.22 -18.15 35.83
CA SER A 22 5.91 -17.51 35.79
C SER A 22 4.84 -18.45 35.21
N GLY A 23 5.23 -19.38 34.33
CA GLY A 23 4.29 -20.16 33.54
C GLY A 23 3.46 -19.27 32.60
N ALA A 24 2.90 -19.86 31.54
CA ALA A 24 2.03 -19.12 30.65
C ALA A 24 0.93 -20.01 30.07
N ALA A 25 -0.23 -19.42 29.88
CA ALA A 25 -1.30 -19.99 29.07
C ALA A 25 -1.44 -19.13 27.81
N THR A 26 -0.93 -19.65 26.69
CA THR A 26 -0.90 -18.96 25.39
C THR A 26 -2.04 -19.43 24.52
N PHE A 27 -2.77 -18.49 23.94
CA PHE A 27 -3.81 -18.84 22.99
C PHE A 27 -3.23 -19.22 21.62
N GLY A 28 -3.70 -20.33 21.09
CA GLY A 28 -3.32 -20.92 19.81
C GLY A 28 -4.41 -20.76 18.77
N ASN A 29 -4.15 -20.11 17.63
CA ASN A 29 -5.07 -20.13 16.50
C ASN A 29 -5.01 -21.51 15.84
N GLY A 30 -6.13 -22.25 15.79
CA GLY A 30 -6.14 -23.62 15.31
C GLY A 30 -6.07 -23.81 13.79
N THR A 31 -6.21 -22.72 13.03
CA THR A 31 -6.10 -22.75 11.56
C THR A 31 -4.66 -22.54 11.09
N ILE A 32 -3.95 -21.58 11.69
CA ILE A 32 -2.60 -21.19 11.26
C ILE A 32 -1.50 -21.53 12.28
N GLY A 33 -1.88 -21.96 13.48
CA GLY A 33 -0.97 -22.07 14.62
C GLY A 33 -0.66 -20.71 15.25
N THR A 34 -0.01 -20.74 16.41
CA THR A 34 0.54 -19.54 17.07
C THR A 34 2.04 -19.72 17.26
N ALA A 35 2.83 -18.72 16.88
CA ALA A 35 4.29 -18.66 17.02
C ALA A 35 4.74 -17.28 17.52
N GLY A 36 5.94 -17.20 18.11
CA GLY A 36 6.54 -15.96 18.61
C GLY A 36 6.73 -15.94 20.14
N LEU A 37 7.10 -14.78 20.66
CA LEU A 37 7.35 -14.59 22.09
C LEU A 37 6.05 -14.66 22.91
N VAL A 38 6.13 -15.25 24.10
CA VAL A 38 5.07 -15.22 25.11
C VAL A 38 5.06 -13.83 25.76
N THR A 39 3.98 -13.08 25.56
CA THR A 39 3.80 -11.73 26.10
C THR A 39 2.40 -11.57 26.69
N SER A 40 2.16 -10.52 27.47
CA SER A 40 0.81 -10.19 27.97
C SER A 40 -0.20 -9.86 26.85
N ALA A 41 0.28 -9.62 25.61
CA ALA A 41 -0.58 -9.36 24.46
C ALA A 41 -1.20 -10.63 23.86
N ASN A 42 -0.58 -11.80 24.03
CA ASN A 42 -1.02 -13.07 23.44
C ASN A 42 -1.15 -14.23 24.44
N SER A 43 -0.78 -14.00 25.70
CA SER A 43 -0.71 -15.02 26.73
C SER A 43 -1.13 -14.47 28.08
N VAL A 44 -1.78 -15.31 28.88
CA VAL A 44 -1.92 -15.04 30.31
C VAL A 44 -0.67 -15.59 31.00
N ILE A 45 0.20 -14.68 31.43
CA ILE A 45 1.41 -15.00 32.19
C ILE A 45 1.02 -15.24 33.65
N GLY A 46 1.50 -16.31 34.28
CA GLY A 46 1.27 -16.57 35.70
C GLY A 46 2.08 -15.62 36.59
N THR A 47 1.81 -15.61 37.90
CA THR A 47 2.31 -14.57 38.82
C THR A 47 3.49 -14.98 39.68
N SER A 48 3.94 -16.24 39.66
CA SER A 48 4.98 -16.70 40.60
C SER A 48 5.39 -18.16 40.39
N PHE A 49 6.54 -18.50 40.98
CA PHE A 49 7.18 -19.81 41.01
C PHE A 49 6.18 -20.95 41.18
N HIS A 50 6.38 -21.99 40.38
CA HIS A 50 5.76 -23.30 40.55
C HIS A 50 6.34 -23.94 41.82
N ASN A 51 5.88 -23.52 42.99
CA ASN A 51 6.06 -24.30 44.21
C ASN A 51 5.08 -25.48 44.10
N ALA A 52 5.53 -26.69 44.47
CA ALA A 52 4.75 -27.93 44.37
C ALA A 52 3.33 -27.85 44.98
N ASP A 53 3.08 -26.86 45.86
CA ASP A 53 1.83 -26.65 46.58
C ASP A 53 0.74 -25.91 45.77
N ALA A 54 1.07 -25.18 44.71
CA ALA A 54 0.10 -24.36 43.95
C ALA A 54 -0.52 -25.08 42.73
N GLY A 55 0.08 -26.20 42.30
CA GLY A 55 -0.33 -26.95 41.11
C GLY A 55 -0.11 -26.20 39.79
N PRO A 56 -0.23 -26.88 38.63
CA PRO A 56 -0.10 -26.24 37.32
C PRO A 56 -1.20 -25.20 37.09
N ILE A 57 -0.93 -24.16 36.30
CA ILE A 57 -1.99 -23.27 35.77
C ILE A 57 -2.93 -24.15 34.96
N ARG A 58 -4.10 -24.49 35.47
CA ARG A 58 -5.10 -25.31 34.76
C ARG A 58 -6.15 -24.38 34.15
N PRO A 59 -5.92 -23.84 32.94
CA PRO A 59 -6.93 -23.03 32.29
C PRO A 59 -8.17 -23.89 32.03
N THR A 60 -9.32 -23.37 32.43
CA THR A 60 -10.62 -24.02 32.19
C THR A 60 -11.36 -23.23 31.11
N TYR A 61 -11.81 -23.93 30.07
CA TYR A 61 -12.63 -23.34 29.01
C TYR A 61 -14.10 -23.37 29.42
N ASP A 62 -14.77 -22.22 29.37
CA ASP A 62 -16.22 -22.08 29.47
C ASP A 62 -16.79 -22.01 28.04
N PRO A 63 -17.25 -23.15 27.46
CA PRO A 63 -17.76 -23.18 26.10
C PRO A 63 -19.04 -22.38 25.90
N ALA A 64 -19.83 -22.17 26.96
CA ALA A 64 -21.09 -21.42 26.88
C ALA A 64 -20.87 -19.91 26.75
N ARG A 65 -19.71 -19.42 27.20
CA ARG A 65 -19.33 -17.99 27.14
C ARG A 65 -17.99 -17.77 26.43
N ASN A 66 -17.57 -18.76 25.62
CA ASN A 66 -16.35 -18.76 24.81
C ASN A 66 -15.17 -18.01 25.46
N ARG A 67 -14.84 -18.40 26.70
CA ARG A 67 -13.80 -17.75 27.51
C ARG A 67 -12.97 -18.76 28.26
N TYR A 68 -11.71 -18.45 28.50
CA TYR A 68 -10.89 -19.16 29.47
C TYR A 68 -10.88 -18.46 30.81
N LEU A 69 -10.91 -19.29 31.83
CA LEU A 69 -10.60 -18.95 33.20
C LEU A 69 -9.19 -19.46 33.46
N VAL A 70 -8.25 -18.56 33.61
CA VAL A 70 -6.85 -18.87 33.94
C VAL A 70 -6.65 -18.57 35.42
N PRO A 71 -6.67 -19.59 36.30
CA PRO A 71 -6.49 -19.37 37.72
C PRO A 71 -5.05 -18.94 38.02
N ARG A 72 -4.89 -18.00 38.94
CA ARG A 72 -3.59 -17.54 39.47
C ARG A 72 -3.62 -17.65 41.00
N PRO A 73 -3.37 -18.87 41.54
CA PRO A 73 -3.62 -19.19 42.94
C PRO A 73 -2.88 -18.27 43.91
N LEU A 74 -1.61 -17.98 43.63
CA LEU A 74 -0.76 -17.18 44.52
C LEU A 74 -1.12 -15.70 44.54
N SER A 75 -1.82 -15.21 43.52
CA SER A 75 -2.39 -13.86 43.51
C SER A 75 -3.83 -13.81 43.96
N ASN A 76 -4.43 -14.97 44.28
CA ASN A 76 -5.85 -15.11 44.60
C ASN A 76 -6.78 -14.43 43.57
N ILE A 77 -6.44 -14.52 42.29
CA ILE A 77 -7.24 -13.98 41.19
C ILE A 77 -7.47 -15.03 40.11
N VAL A 78 -8.52 -14.82 39.33
CA VAL A 78 -8.77 -15.55 38.08
C VAL A 78 -8.70 -14.53 36.94
N SER A 79 -7.81 -14.76 35.98
CA SER A 79 -7.79 -13.98 34.74
C SER A 79 -8.80 -14.58 33.77
N ILE A 80 -9.72 -13.75 33.28
CA ILE A 80 -10.70 -14.15 32.27
C ILE A 80 -10.17 -13.72 30.90
N PHE A 81 -9.99 -14.69 30.02
CA PHE A 81 -9.63 -14.46 28.62
C PHE A 81 -10.86 -14.76 27.77
N SER A 82 -11.64 -13.75 27.40
CA SER A 82 -12.80 -13.93 26.52
C SER A 82 -12.36 -13.85 25.06
N PHE A 83 -12.88 -14.77 24.25
CA PHE A 83 -12.76 -14.75 22.78
C PHE A 83 -14.04 -14.21 22.14
N ASP A 84 -14.91 -13.62 22.96
CA ASP A 84 -16.16 -13.08 22.48
C ASP A 84 -15.87 -11.85 21.64
N THR A 85 -16.60 -11.77 20.55
CA THR A 85 -16.78 -10.52 19.85
C THR A 85 -17.29 -9.48 20.84
N THR A 86 -16.52 -8.41 21.02
CA THR A 86 -16.93 -7.30 21.86
C THR A 86 -17.70 -6.30 21.01
N THR A 87 -18.82 -5.80 21.53
CA THR A 87 -19.73 -4.91 20.81
C THR A 87 -19.77 -3.56 21.49
N ALA A 88 -19.68 -2.49 20.69
CA ALA A 88 -19.78 -1.15 21.22
C ALA A 88 -21.20 -0.92 21.78
N ILE A 89 -21.30 -0.62 23.07
CA ILE A 89 -22.57 -0.37 23.78
C ILE A 89 -22.87 1.12 23.92
N THR A 90 -21.84 1.96 23.82
CA THR A 90 -21.94 3.42 23.80
C THR A 90 -20.94 3.96 22.80
N ASP A 91 -21.10 5.22 22.39
CA ASP A 91 -20.08 5.92 21.63
C ASP A 91 -18.83 6.11 22.49
N GLY A 92 -17.66 6.06 21.87
CA GLY A 92 -16.40 6.28 22.59
C GLY A 92 -15.15 5.85 21.84
N ASN A 93 -14.08 5.62 22.60
CA ASN A 93 -12.77 5.26 22.04
C ASN A 93 -12.58 3.74 22.03
N LEU A 94 -11.89 3.23 21.01
CA LEU A 94 -11.55 1.82 20.86
C LEU A 94 -10.87 1.28 22.12
N ASP A 95 -10.00 2.06 22.75
CA ASP A 95 -9.22 1.69 23.94
C ASP A 95 -9.95 1.89 25.30
N ASN A 96 -11.20 2.35 25.30
CA ASN A 96 -11.95 2.60 26.53
C ASN A 96 -12.85 1.41 26.85
N ALA A 97 -12.59 0.72 27.98
CA ALA A 97 -13.39 -0.42 28.41
C ALA A 97 -14.88 -0.11 28.59
N ALA A 98 -15.24 1.13 28.92
CA ALA A 98 -16.64 1.56 29.06
C ALA A 98 -17.41 1.59 27.72
N THR A 99 -16.70 1.65 26.60
CA THR A 99 -17.29 1.62 25.25
C THR A 99 -17.85 0.25 24.91
N TRP A 100 -17.40 -0.82 25.58
CA TRP A 100 -17.55 -2.19 25.13
C TRP A 100 -18.25 -3.08 26.18
N ASN A 101 -19.11 -4.00 25.73
CA ASN A 101 -19.78 -4.94 26.65
C ASN A 101 -18.82 -5.99 27.25
N ASN A 102 -17.81 -6.42 26.50
CA ASN A 102 -16.91 -7.53 26.85
C ASN A 102 -15.44 -7.08 26.89
N GLY A 103 -15.20 -5.82 27.25
CA GLY A 103 -13.87 -5.23 27.33
C GLY A 103 -13.33 -4.74 25.99
N VAL A 104 -12.15 -4.14 26.05
CA VAL A 104 -11.48 -3.48 24.92
C VAL A 104 -11.05 -4.50 23.86
N PRO A 105 -11.31 -4.25 22.56
CA PRO A 105 -10.76 -5.05 21.47
C PRO A 105 -9.23 -5.12 21.52
N THR A 106 -8.68 -6.29 21.18
CA THR A 106 -7.24 -6.56 21.14
C THR A 106 -6.92 -7.42 19.93
N ALA A 107 -5.65 -7.70 19.64
CA ALA A 107 -5.24 -8.53 18.51
C ALA A 107 -5.91 -9.93 18.44
N LEU A 108 -6.51 -10.39 19.54
CA LEU A 108 -7.24 -11.66 19.65
C LEU A 108 -8.75 -11.49 19.90
N VAL A 109 -9.22 -10.25 20.07
CA VAL A 109 -10.61 -9.93 20.40
C VAL A 109 -11.22 -9.08 19.28
N ASN A 110 -12.32 -9.56 18.72
CA ASN A 110 -13.00 -8.91 17.60
C ASN A 110 -13.84 -7.71 18.07
N ALA A 111 -13.90 -6.65 17.29
CA ALA A 111 -14.74 -5.49 17.52
C ALA A 111 -15.98 -5.50 16.61
N VAL A 112 -17.16 -5.24 17.18
CA VAL A 112 -18.38 -4.93 16.44
C VAL A 112 -18.83 -3.51 16.75
N ILE A 113 -18.99 -2.71 15.71
CA ILE A 113 -19.62 -1.40 15.76
C ILE A 113 -21.05 -1.57 15.21
N PRO A 114 -22.09 -1.64 16.06
CA PRO A 114 -23.45 -1.80 15.60
C PRO A 114 -24.01 -0.48 15.04
N THR A 115 -25.20 -0.57 14.43
CA THR A 115 -25.90 0.59 13.88
C THR A 115 -26.12 1.67 14.94
N GLY A 116 -25.84 2.93 14.57
CA GLY A 116 -26.03 4.08 15.47
C GLY A 116 -25.00 4.16 16.60
N ARG A 117 -23.82 3.52 16.43
CA ARG A 117 -22.67 3.71 17.30
C ARG A 117 -21.50 4.32 16.55
N THR A 118 -20.76 5.16 17.24
CA THR A 118 -19.50 5.74 16.77
C THR A 118 -18.35 5.31 17.66
N VAL A 119 -17.36 4.65 17.08
CA VAL A 119 -16.10 4.32 17.76
C VAL A 119 -14.97 5.13 17.14
N THR A 120 -14.15 5.76 17.97
CA THR A 120 -12.95 6.49 17.54
C THR A 120 -11.70 5.68 17.86
N VAL A 121 -10.67 5.77 17.03
CA VAL A 121 -9.33 5.22 17.29
C VAL A 121 -8.36 6.38 17.49
N ASN A 122 -7.96 6.66 18.73
CA ASN A 122 -7.07 7.79 19.05
C ASN A 122 -5.59 7.42 19.20
N ARG A 123 -5.29 6.11 19.30
CA ARG A 123 -3.93 5.59 19.41
C ARG A 123 -3.79 4.41 18.47
N ASP A 124 -2.59 4.20 17.95
CA ASP A 124 -2.33 3.08 17.07
C ASP A 124 -2.70 1.78 17.79
N ALA A 125 -3.52 0.95 17.14
CA ALA A 125 -4.09 -0.24 17.75
C ALA A 125 -4.03 -1.43 16.79
N THR A 126 -4.00 -2.63 17.38
CA THR A 126 -4.16 -3.89 16.65
C THR A 126 -5.30 -4.66 17.29
N ILE A 127 -6.29 -5.04 16.48
CA ILE A 127 -7.45 -5.82 16.91
C ILE A 127 -7.59 -7.10 16.10
N GLY A 128 -8.47 -8.00 16.54
CA GLY A 128 -8.82 -9.22 15.83
C GLY A 128 -9.51 -8.91 14.50
N SER A 129 -10.80 -9.19 14.45
CA SER A 129 -11.68 -8.80 13.35
C SER A 129 -12.39 -7.50 13.67
N LEU A 130 -12.79 -6.76 12.63
CA LEU A 130 -13.66 -5.60 12.74
C LEU A 130 -14.93 -5.84 11.92
N SER A 131 -16.09 -5.68 12.53
CA SER A 131 -17.37 -5.68 11.83
C SER A 131 -18.10 -4.37 12.10
N ILE A 132 -18.40 -3.62 11.05
CA ILE A 132 -19.18 -2.39 11.14
C ILE A 132 -20.53 -2.66 10.50
N ALA A 133 -21.62 -2.50 11.26
CA ALA A 133 -22.97 -2.60 10.71
C ALA A 133 -23.32 -1.37 9.87
N ASN A 134 -24.34 -1.48 9.01
CA ASN A 134 -24.88 -0.31 8.33
C ASN A 134 -25.33 0.76 9.35
N GLY A 135 -24.88 1.99 9.17
CA GLY A 135 -25.09 3.10 10.11
C GLY A 135 -24.20 3.07 11.36
N GLY A 136 -23.23 2.16 11.46
CA GLY A 136 -22.14 2.25 12.42
C GLY A 136 -20.98 3.10 11.85
N THR A 137 -20.25 3.79 12.71
CA THR A 137 -19.19 4.73 12.32
C THR A 137 -17.87 4.39 13.01
N LEU A 138 -16.78 4.34 12.24
CA LEU A 138 -15.41 4.29 12.74
C LEU A 138 -14.70 5.60 12.37
N THR A 139 -14.20 6.32 13.38
CA THR A 139 -13.40 7.53 13.19
C THR A 139 -11.93 7.22 13.46
N MET A 140 -11.05 7.45 12.48
CA MET A 140 -9.62 7.11 12.60
C MET A 140 -8.74 8.34 12.84
N ASN A 141 -8.34 8.56 14.10
CA ASN A 141 -7.32 9.56 14.47
C ASN A 141 -5.92 8.95 14.61
N ALA A 142 -5.82 7.62 14.50
CA ALA A 142 -4.60 6.83 14.52
C ALA A 142 -4.77 5.59 13.62
N ASN A 143 -3.68 4.87 13.37
CA ASN A 143 -3.72 3.67 12.53
C ASN A 143 -4.42 2.51 13.26
N LEU A 144 -5.12 1.67 12.50
CA LEU A 144 -5.74 0.46 13.03
C LEU A 144 -5.27 -0.74 12.20
N ASN A 145 -4.78 -1.78 12.86
CA ASN A 145 -4.38 -3.03 12.22
C ASN A 145 -5.33 -4.16 12.60
N LEU A 146 -5.68 -5.01 11.64
CA LEU A 146 -6.54 -6.17 11.82
C LEU A 146 -5.74 -7.45 11.61
N THR A 147 -5.85 -8.39 12.54
CA THR A 147 -5.30 -9.75 12.40
C THR A 147 -6.33 -10.74 11.82
N GLY A 148 -7.62 -10.42 11.97
CA GLY A 148 -8.77 -11.19 11.51
C GLY A 148 -9.48 -10.53 10.33
N ALA A 149 -10.78 -10.80 10.20
CA ALA A 149 -11.60 -10.35 9.07
C ALA A 149 -12.04 -8.88 9.21
N LEU A 150 -12.34 -8.24 8.08
CA LEU A 150 -13.05 -6.97 8.01
C LEU A 150 -14.43 -7.19 7.37
N THR A 151 -15.50 -6.84 8.07
CA THR A 151 -16.86 -6.84 7.53
C THR A 151 -17.36 -5.41 7.40
N LEU A 152 -17.60 -4.97 6.17
CA LEU A 152 -18.06 -3.63 5.83
C LEU A 152 -19.59 -3.61 5.63
N GLY A 153 -20.30 -2.97 6.56
CA GLY A 153 -21.70 -2.58 6.40
C GLY A 153 -21.89 -1.13 5.97
N GLY A 154 -20.79 -0.39 5.76
CA GLY A 154 -20.79 1.02 5.35
C GLY A 154 -19.38 1.46 4.94
N LYS A 155 -19.20 2.77 4.79
CA LYS A 155 -17.89 3.35 4.43
C LYS A 155 -17.02 3.57 5.67
N ILE A 156 -15.71 3.35 5.54
CA ILE A 156 -14.70 3.76 6.53
C ILE A 156 -13.87 4.87 5.89
N ASP A 157 -13.77 6.02 6.56
CA ASP A 157 -12.83 7.07 6.17
C ASP A 157 -11.59 6.99 7.06
N THR A 158 -10.44 6.68 6.47
CA THR A 158 -9.17 6.60 7.19
C THR A 158 -8.49 7.97 7.29
N GLY A 159 -8.95 8.99 6.56
CA GLY A 159 -8.30 10.28 6.43
C GLY A 159 -6.82 10.13 6.01
N ALA A 160 -5.92 10.64 6.85
CA ALA A 160 -4.47 10.50 6.66
C ALA A 160 -3.89 9.21 7.28
N LYS A 161 -4.73 8.37 7.90
CA LYS A 161 -4.32 7.14 8.58
C LYS A 161 -4.47 5.94 7.67
N THR A 162 -3.94 4.82 8.13
CA THR A 162 -3.95 3.55 7.40
C THR A 162 -4.76 2.51 8.16
N LEU A 163 -5.65 1.83 7.44
CA LEU A 163 -6.22 0.57 7.91
C LEU A 163 -5.32 -0.57 7.42
N GLY A 164 -4.60 -1.18 8.35
CA GLY A 164 -3.70 -2.30 8.10
C GLY A 164 -4.41 -3.64 8.20
N LEU A 165 -4.10 -4.53 7.27
CA LEU A 165 -4.67 -5.87 7.14
C LEU A 165 -3.53 -6.87 7.11
N SER A 166 -3.50 -7.77 8.10
CA SER A 166 -2.51 -8.83 8.19
C SER A 166 -2.63 -9.83 7.02
N CYS A 167 -1.68 -10.76 6.92
CA CYS A 167 -1.68 -11.81 5.90
C CYS A 167 -3.00 -12.60 5.81
N SER A 168 -3.62 -12.92 6.94
CA SER A 168 -4.85 -13.73 7.03
C SER A 168 -6.15 -12.93 6.88
N THR A 169 -6.09 -11.61 6.78
CA THR A 169 -7.30 -10.79 6.77
C THR A 169 -8.10 -10.96 5.47
N SER A 170 -9.32 -11.46 5.61
CA SER A 170 -10.35 -11.50 4.57
C SER A 170 -11.30 -10.31 4.70
N ILE A 171 -11.87 -9.86 3.58
CA ILE A 171 -12.84 -8.77 3.56
C ILE A 171 -14.20 -9.30 3.11
N PHE A 172 -15.26 -8.87 3.79
CA PHE A 172 -16.65 -9.18 3.47
C PHE A 172 -17.47 -7.90 3.34
N GLY A 173 -18.47 -7.93 2.46
CA GLY A 173 -19.44 -6.83 2.30
C GLY A 173 -18.96 -5.65 1.45
N ALA A 174 -17.73 -5.68 0.93
CA ALA A 174 -17.21 -4.65 0.03
C ALA A 174 -18.09 -4.50 -1.22
N SER A 175 -18.51 -3.28 -1.53
CA SER A 175 -19.43 -2.97 -2.64
C SER A 175 -19.41 -1.47 -2.96
N ALA A 176 -20.21 -1.05 -3.96
CA ALA A 176 -20.43 0.35 -4.27
C ALA A 176 -20.99 1.19 -3.10
N SER A 177 -21.60 0.56 -2.09
CA SER A 177 -22.10 1.23 -0.88
C SER A 177 -21.17 1.10 0.32
N ASN A 178 -20.26 0.12 0.32
CA ASN A 178 -19.46 -0.29 1.46
C ASN A 178 -18.00 -0.42 1.05
N TYR A 179 -17.19 0.59 1.34
CA TYR A 179 -15.79 0.60 0.92
C TYR A 179 -14.98 1.58 1.77
N ILE A 180 -13.68 1.60 1.58
CA ILE A 180 -12.76 2.41 2.38
C ILE A 180 -12.36 3.65 1.57
N ILE A 181 -12.56 4.83 2.16
CA ILE A 181 -12.03 6.10 1.66
C ILE A 181 -10.71 6.33 2.39
N GLY A 182 -9.61 6.37 1.64
CA GLY A 182 -8.26 6.51 2.19
C GLY A 182 -7.39 5.27 2.00
N SER A 183 -6.41 5.10 2.88
CA SER A 183 -5.31 4.15 2.69
C SER A 183 -5.58 2.80 3.34
N VAL A 184 -5.48 1.74 2.54
CA VAL A 184 -5.54 0.34 2.99
C VAL A 184 -4.18 -0.30 2.76
N LYS A 185 -3.57 -0.83 3.82
CA LYS A 185 -2.33 -1.61 3.75
C LYS A 185 -2.64 -3.08 3.91
N LYS A 186 -2.18 -3.93 3.00
CA LYS A 186 -2.28 -5.39 3.09
C LYS A 186 -0.88 -6.01 3.15
N ASP A 187 -0.65 -6.82 4.17
CA ASP A 187 0.53 -7.67 4.25
C ASP A 187 0.29 -8.96 3.44
N PHE A 188 1.27 -9.36 2.65
CA PHE A 188 1.29 -10.59 1.86
C PHE A 188 2.41 -11.49 2.40
N CYS A 189 2.01 -12.70 2.83
CA CYS A 189 2.94 -13.74 3.29
C CYS A 189 3.19 -14.82 2.23
N ALA A 190 2.51 -14.72 1.09
CA ALA A 190 2.63 -15.60 -0.07
C ALA A 190 2.10 -14.84 -1.29
N THR A 191 2.38 -15.38 -2.47
CA THR A 191 1.74 -14.92 -3.72
C THR A 191 0.24 -15.14 -3.65
N GLY A 192 -0.54 -14.28 -4.29
CA GLY A 192 -1.99 -14.41 -4.34
C GLY A 192 -2.72 -13.12 -4.66
N ALA A 193 -4.01 -13.28 -4.95
CA ALA A 193 -4.90 -12.18 -5.27
C ALA A 193 -5.50 -11.54 -4.02
N PHE A 194 -5.70 -10.23 -4.07
CA PHE A 194 -6.43 -9.45 -3.09
C PHE A 194 -7.09 -8.24 -3.75
N ASP A 195 -8.36 -8.04 -3.44
CA ASP A 195 -9.13 -6.88 -3.88
C ASP A 195 -9.09 -5.81 -2.80
N PHE A 196 -8.38 -4.70 -3.07
CA PHE A 196 -8.38 -3.55 -2.18
C PHE A 196 -9.72 -2.81 -2.33
N PRO A 197 -10.57 -2.74 -1.28
CA PRO A 197 -11.89 -2.17 -1.39
C PRO A 197 -11.82 -0.66 -1.18
N VAL A 198 -10.99 0.02 -1.98
CA VAL A 198 -10.79 1.47 -1.89
C VAL A 198 -11.78 2.22 -2.77
N GLY A 199 -12.03 3.47 -2.43
CA GLY A 199 -12.82 4.39 -3.22
C GLY A 199 -12.63 5.82 -2.76
N THR A 200 -13.41 6.72 -3.34
CA THR A 200 -13.47 8.13 -2.98
C THR A 200 -14.86 8.46 -2.45
N THR A 201 -15.10 9.69 -2.01
CA THR A 201 -16.47 10.16 -1.70
C THR A 201 -17.43 9.97 -2.87
N ASN A 202 -16.91 10.01 -4.11
CA ASN A 202 -17.70 9.96 -5.35
C ASN A 202 -17.95 8.53 -5.85
N GLY A 203 -17.25 7.53 -5.30
CA GLY A 203 -17.63 6.14 -5.52
C GLY A 203 -16.51 5.13 -5.31
N PHE A 204 -16.89 3.87 -5.40
CA PHE A 204 -16.01 2.72 -5.29
C PHE A 204 -15.07 2.62 -6.50
N SER A 205 -13.80 2.30 -6.26
CA SER A 205 -12.76 2.11 -7.30
C SER A 205 -11.72 1.10 -6.83
N PRO A 206 -12.11 -0.18 -6.70
CA PRO A 206 -11.23 -1.18 -6.15
C PRO A 206 -10.00 -1.39 -7.06
N VAL A 207 -8.90 -1.78 -6.43
CA VAL A 207 -7.72 -2.27 -7.14
C VAL A 207 -7.56 -3.75 -6.85
N THR A 208 -7.73 -4.58 -7.88
CA THR A 208 -7.42 -6.01 -7.79
C THR A 208 -5.91 -6.15 -7.98
N THR A 209 -5.25 -6.74 -7.00
CA THR A 209 -3.81 -7.02 -7.04
C THR A 209 -3.59 -8.51 -6.99
N ASN A 210 -2.89 -9.07 -7.97
CA ASN A 210 -2.38 -10.43 -7.92
C ASN A 210 -0.87 -10.41 -7.70
N VAL A 211 -0.42 -10.63 -6.47
CA VAL A 211 1.00 -10.70 -6.14
C VAL A 211 1.60 -11.98 -6.72
N THR A 212 2.56 -11.85 -7.63
CA THR A 212 3.20 -12.96 -8.35
C THR A 212 4.60 -13.28 -7.84
N ALA A 213 5.26 -12.34 -7.15
CA ALA A 213 6.52 -12.59 -6.47
C ALA A 213 6.68 -11.69 -5.23
N LEU A 214 7.44 -12.19 -4.24
CA LEU A 214 7.84 -11.46 -3.04
C LEU A 214 9.35 -11.58 -2.84
N THR A 215 10.01 -10.51 -2.40
CA THR A 215 11.44 -10.55 -2.06
C THR A 215 11.69 -10.78 -0.57
N VAL A 216 10.70 -10.45 0.28
CA VAL A 216 10.70 -10.69 1.72
C VAL A 216 9.31 -11.13 2.17
N ASN A 217 9.23 -11.80 3.32
CA ASN A 217 7.96 -12.27 3.88
C ASN A 217 7.86 -11.83 5.35
N PRO A 218 6.85 -11.02 5.72
CA PRO A 218 5.83 -10.44 4.84
C PRO A 218 6.36 -9.25 4.02
N SER A 219 5.82 -9.06 2.82
CA SER A 219 5.88 -7.77 2.10
C SER A 219 4.50 -7.11 2.15
N SER A 220 4.45 -5.78 2.08
CA SER A 220 3.18 -5.06 2.18
C SER A 220 2.91 -4.15 0.99
N LEU A 221 1.66 -4.08 0.56
CA LEU A 221 1.18 -3.11 -0.42
C LEU A 221 0.12 -2.20 0.22
N THR A 222 0.32 -0.90 0.09
CA THR A 222 -0.65 0.12 0.46
C THR A 222 -1.30 0.69 -0.80
N VAL A 223 -2.62 0.78 -0.80
CA VAL A 223 -3.41 1.33 -1.91
C VAL A 223 -4.34 2.40 -1.37
N LYS A 224 -4.46 3.51 -2.11
CA LYS A 224 -5.42 4.58 -1.89
C LYS A 224 -5.98 5.05 -3.23
N ALA A 225 -7.30 5.14 -3.34
CA ALA A 225 -7.94 5.86 -4.44
C ALA A 225 -8.04 7.35 -4.11
N VAL A 226 -7.81 8.22 -5.09
CA VAL A 226 -7.86 9.67 -4.95
C VAL A 226 -8.80 10.28 -5.99
N GLN A 227 -9.58 11.25 -5.56
CA GLN A 227 -10.53 11.95 -6.41
C GLN A 227 -9.83 13.02 -7.25
N GLY A 228 -10.23 13.11 -8.52
CA GLY A 228 -9.73 14.10 -9.46
C GLY A 228 -8.62 13.53 -10.35
N PRO A 229 -8.19 14.31 -11.35
CA PRO A 229 -7.09 13.93 -12.22
C PRO A 229 -5.79 13.88 -11.42
N GLN A 230 -4.83 13.07 -11.85
CA GLN A 230 -3.50 13.08 -11.24
C GLN A 230 -2.92 14.50 -11.31
N PRO A 231 -2.40 15.10 -10.21
CA PRO A 231 -2.13 16.55 -10.16
C PRO A 231 -1.15 17.11 -11.19
N ASN A 232 -0.28 16.27 -11.76
CA ASN A 232 0.72 16.68 -12.74
C ASN A 232 0.23 16.51 -14.18
N ILE A 233 -0.98 15.98 -14.40
CA ILE A 233 -1.53 15.81 -15.74
C ILE A 233 -2.00 17.16 -16.29
N HIS A 234 -1.36 17.63 -17.36
CA HIS A 234 -1.66 18.96 -17.91
C HIS A 234 -2.99 19.03 -18.69
N THR A 235 -3.49 17.90 -19.21
CA THR A 235 -4.73 17.81 -19.98
C THR A 235 -5.78 17.04 -19.19
N SER A 236 -6.17 17.58 -18.03
CA SER A 236 -7.13 16.95 -17.12
C SER A 236 -8.49 16.61 -17.76
N ALA A 237 -8.89 17.31 -18.83
CA ALA A 237 -10.10 17.02 -19.60
C ALA A 237 -10.00 15.77 -20.51
N GLU A 238 -8.79 15.23 -20.68
CA GLU A 238 -8.49 14.02 -21.45
C GLU A 238 -8.02 12.87 -20.53
N ALA A 239 -8.15 13.07 -19.22
CA ALA A 239 -7.68 12.16 -18.18
C ALA A 239 -8.80 11.73 -17.25
N LEU A 240 -8.69 10.51 -16.73
CA LEU A 240 -9.59 10.00 -15.72
C LEU A 240 -9.62 10.94 -14.51
N GLN A 241 -10.81 11.27 -14.00
CA GLN A 241 -10.99 12.06 -12.78
C GLN A 241 -10.78 11.21 -11.52
N ARG A 242 -9.82 10.28 -11.60
CA ARG A 242 -9.42 9.33 -10.57
C ARG A 242 -7.97 8.91 -10.80
N TYR A 243 -7.23 8.78 -9.72
CA TYR A 243 -5.93 8.11 -9.72
C TYR A 243 -5.77 7.28 -8.45
N TRP A 244 -4.81 6.37 -8.45
CA TRP A 244 -4.48 5.55 -7.30
C TRP A 244 -3.04 5.76 -6.90
N THR A 245 -2.82 5.98 -5.61
CA THR A 245 -1.47 6.01 -5.03
C THR A 245 -1.18 4.64 -4.44
N LEU A 246 -0.16 3.97 -4.96
CA LEU A 246 0.31 2.67 -4.51
C LEU A 246 1.70 2.80 -3.89
N THR A 247 1.93 2.12 -2.79
CA THR A 247 3.25 2.07 -2.14
C THR A 247 3.53 0.66 -1.68
N ALA A 248 4.58 0.07 -2.25
CA ALA A 248 5.11 -1.22 -1.84
C ALA A 248 6.61 -1.28 -2.13
N SER A 249 7.30 -2.18 -1.44
CA SER A 249 8.64 -2.62 -1.78
C SER A 249 8.69 -4.14 -1.70
N GLY A 250 9.48 -4.75 -2.57
CA GLY A 250 9.70 -6.19 -2.53
C GLY A 250 8.50 -7.04 -2.95
N ILE A 251 7.65 -6.51 -3.84
CA ILE A 251 6.52 -7.21 -4.46
C ILE A 251 6.61 -7.03 -5.98
N THR A 252 6.30 -8.10 -6.72
CA THR A 252 5.86 -8.01 -8.12
C THR A 252 4.40 -8.42 -8.20
N ALA A 253 3.57 -7.65 -8.91
CA ALA A 253 2.13 -7.89 -8.97
C ALA A 253 1.52 -7.53 -10.32
N ASP A 254 0.45 -8.23 -10.67
CA ASP A 254 -0.49 -7.79 -11.70
C ASP A 254 -1.57 -6.92 -11.06
N LEU A 255 -1.89 -5.79 -11.68
CA LEU A 255 -2.81 -4.79 -11.17
C LEU A 255 -3.98 -4.61 -12.14
N THR A 256 -5.19 -4.55 -11.59
CA THR A 256 -6.39 -4.10 -12.30
C THR A 256 -7.00 -2.92 -11.53
N PHE A 257 -7.02 -1.76 -12.15
CA PHE A 257 -7.65 -0.55 -11.64
C PHE A 257 -9.08 -0.47 -12.17
N ASN A 258 -10.06 -0.39 -11.27
CA ASN A 258 -11.49 -0.29 -11.64
C ASN A 258 -11.97 1.13 -11.41
N TYR A 259 -12.53 1.77 -12.43
CA TYR A 259 -13.08 3.12 -12.37
C TYR A 259 -14.58 3.14 -12.67
N LEU A 260 -15.18 4.33 -12.67
CA LEU A 260 -16.60 4.54 -12.92
C LEU A 260 -16.74 5.35 -14.21
N ASP A 261 -17.84 5.16 -14.93
CA ASP A 261 -18.20 5.99 -16.07
C ASP A 261 -18.18 7.49 -15.74
N SER A 262 -18.59 7.85 -14.53
CA SER A 262 -18.59 9.25 -14.05
C SER A 262 -17.19 9.86 -13.90
N ASP A 263 -16.14 9.05 -13.88
CA ASP A 263 -14.76 9.56 -13.84
C ASP A 263 -14.23 9.92 -15.23
N VAL A 264 -14.86 9.43 -16.30
CA VAL A 264 -14.43 9.71 -17.67
C VAL A 264 -14.98 11.08 -18.05
N PRO A 265 -14.12 12.08 -18.33
CA PRO A 265 -14.63 13.37 -18.79
C PRO A 265 -15.40 13.20 -20.11
N VAL A 266 -16.50 13.95 -20.26
CA VAL A 266 -17.34 13.89 -21.47
C VAL A 266 -16.61 14.27 -22.75
N THR A 267 -15.49 15.00 -22.65
CA THR A 267 -14.64 15.42 -23.76
C THR A 267 -13.57 14.39 -24.10
N ALA A 268 -13.36 13.39 -23.24
CA ALA A 268 -12.29 12.43 -23.39
C ALA A 268 -12.74 11.26 -24.29
N ASN A 269 -11.84 10.79 -25.17
CA ASN A 269 -12.04 9.52 -25.87
C ASN A 269 -11.47 8.38 -25.03
N GLU A 270 -12.33 7.73 -24.25
CA GLU A 270 -11.96 6.60 -23.39
C GLU A 270 -11.30 5.45 -24.17
N GLY A 271 -11.74 5.20 -25.41
CA GLY A 271 -11.16 4.16 -26.27
C GLY A 271 -9.70 4.43 -26.66
N ALA A 272 -9.21 5.65 -26.43
CA ALA A 272 -7.81 6.02 -26.61
C ALA A 272 -7.03 6.00 -25.29
N PHE A 273 -7.61 5.67 -24.14
CA PHE A 273 -6.90 5.73 -22.87
C PHE A 273 -5.74 4.73 -22.82
N ALA A 274 -4.63 5.18 -22.25
CA ALA A 274 -3.49 4.37 -21.86
C ALA A 274 -3.29 4.47 -20.34
N ILE A 275 -2.62 3.47 -19.77
CA ILE A 275 -2.23 3.47 -18.36
C ILE A 275 -0.98 4.35 -18.22
N PHE A 276 -1.06 5.30 -17.29
CA PHE A 276 0.04 6.18 -16.92
C PHE A 276 0.52 5.88 -15.51
N LYS A 277 1.83 5.88 -15.33
CA LYS A 277 2.51 5.84 -14.03
C LYS A 277 3.25 7.15 -13.82
N TYR A 278 3.10 7.74 -12.64
CA TYR A 278 3.83 8.95 -12.23
C TYR A 278 4.68 8.67 -10.98
N ASP A 279 5.99 8.81 -11.10
CA ASP A 279 7.00 8.67 -10.04
C ASP A 279 8.01 9.83 -10.03
N GLY A 280 7.51 11.01 -10.38
CA GLY A 280 8.30 12.21 -10.63
C GLY A 280 8.14 12.67 -12.08
N PHE A 281 8.04 11.73 -13.01
CA PHE A 281 7.70 11.94 -14.43
C PHE A 281 6.63 10.95 -14.86
N PHE A 282 5.96 11.20 -15.99
CA PHE A 282 4.99 10.27 -16.56
C PHE A 282 5.67 9.24 -17.46
N SER A 283 5.28 7.98 -17.29
CA SER A 283 5.58 6.89 -18.22
C SER A 283 4.29 6.17 -18.64
N MET A 284 4.32 5.56 -19.82
CA MET A 284 3.28 4.64 -20.30
C MET A 284 3.83 3.21 -20.30
N PRO A 285 3.76 2.49 -19.17
CA PRO A 285 4.36 1.16 -19.04
C PRO A 285 3.63 0.06 -19.85
N GLY A 286 2.60 0.41 -20.62
CA GLY A 286 1.79 -0.52 -21.39
C GLY A 286 0.58 -1.04 -20.60
N GLY A 287 0.15 -2.26 -20.90
CA GLY A 287 -1.08 -2.85 -20.37
C GLY A 287 -2.26 -2.71 -21.33
N SER A 288 -3.48 -2.88 -20.81
CA SER A 288 -4.72 -2.84 -21.59
C SER A 288 -5.81 -2.07 -20.87
N VAL A 289 -6.63 -1.34 -21.61
CA VAL A 289 -7.84 -0.69 -21.12
C VAL A 289 -9.07 -1.41 -21.69
N ASP A 290 -9.99 -1.79 -20.82
CA ASP A 290 -11.30 -2.35 -21.16
C ASP A 290 -12.37 -1.32 -20.81
N THR A 291 -12.89 -0.63 -21.83
CA THR A 291 -13.89 0.43 -21.67
C THR A 291 -15.29 -0.12 -21.37
N ALA A 292 -15.55 -1.40 -21.65
CA ALA A 292 -16.85 -2.00 -21.35
C ALA A 292 -16.97 -2.37 -19.86
N LEU A 293 -15.84 -2.68 -19.22
CA LEU A 293 -15.76 -2.98 -17.79
C LEU A 293 -15.22 -1.83 -16.93
N ASN A 294 -14.83 -0.72 -17.56
CA ASN A 294 -14.11 0.39 -16.94
C ASN A 294 -12.86 -0.07 -16.15
N GLN A 295 -11.95 -0.78 -16.84
CA GLN A 295 -10.75 -1.36 -16.23
C GLN A 295 -9.46 -0.99 -16.96
N GLY A 296 -8.43 -0.65 -16.20
CA GLY A 296 -7.04 -0.63 -16.67
C GLY A 296 -6.25 -1.78 -16.06
N LYS A 297 -5.64 -2.64 -16.88
CA LYS A 297 -4.88 -3.81 -16.43
C LYS A 297 -3.43 -3.75 -16.87
N ILE A 298 -2.52 -4.06 -15.94
CA ILE A 298 -1.08 -4.15 -16.20
C ILE A 298 -0.48 -5.33 -15.41
N THR A 299 0.49 -6.02 -16.00
CA THR A 299 1.12 -7.22 -15.40
C THR A 299 2.56 -6.97 -15.02
N GLY A 300 3.07 -7.68 -14.02
CA GLY A 300 4.50 -7.65 -13.67
C GLY A 300 5.02 -6.33 -13.08
N VAL A 301 4.15 -5.56 -12.44
CA VAL A 301 4.51 -4.28 -11.79
C VAL A 301 5.39 -4.56 -10.58
N ASN A 302 6.60 -3.98 -10.56
CA ASN A 302 7.58 -4.11 -9.47
C ASN A 302 8.02 -2.75 -8.88
N THR A 303 7.51 -1.65 -9.43
CA THR A 303 7.69 -0.28 -8.92
C THR A 303 6.31 0.36 -8.74
N PHE A 304 6.11 1.04 -7.61
CA PHE A 304 4.79 1.54 -7.20
C PHE A 304 4.86 3.05 -6.95
N SER A 305 3.83 3.78 -7.37
CA SER A 305 3.74 5.24 -7.30
C SER A 305 2.27 5.65 -7.56
N ASP A 306 2.03 6.82 -8.15
CA ASP A 306 0.71 7.19 -8.65
C ASP A 306 0.42 6.54 -10.01
N TRP A 307 -0.83 6.11 -10.20
CA TRP A 307 -1.32 5.47 -11.42
C TRP A 307 -2.65 6.10 -11.85
N THR A 308 -2.82 6.36 -13.14
CA THR A 308 -4.06 6.89 -13.72
C THR A 308 -4.23 6.40 -15.16
N LEU A 309 -5.36 6.73 -15.78
CA LEU A 309 -5.62 6.48 -17.19
C LEU A 309 -5.88 7.83 -17.88
N ALA A 310 -5.34 8.01 -19.07
CA ALA A 310 -5.57 9.23 -19.86
C ALA A 310 -5.33 8.96 -21.34
N GLN A 311 -5.82 9.85 -22.21
CA GLN A 311 -5.45 9.81 -23.62
C GLN A 311 -3.95 10.11 -23.77
N PRO A 312 -3.23 9.35 -24.61
CA PRO A 312 -1.88 9.67 -25.06
C PRO A 312 -1.88 11.00 -25.81
N ASN A 313 -1.60 12.08 -25.10
CA ASN A 313 -1.25 13.35 -25.71
C ASN A 313 0.28 13.42 -25.79
N PRO A 314 0.88 13.77 -26.95
CA PRO A 314 2.32 13.97 -27.08
C PRO A 314 2.87 14.82 -25.93
N VAL A 315 2.15 15.87 -25.49
CA VAL A 315 2.58 16.80 -24.43
C VAL A 315 2.73 16.14 -23.04
N GLN A 316 2.05 15.02 -22.76
CA GLN A 316 2.19 14.31 -21.47
C GLN A 316 3.47 13.46 -21.42
N ILE A 317 3.93 12.90 -22.56
CA ILE A 317 5.22 12.19 -22.67
C ILE A 317 6.35 13.17 -22.99
N ASP A 318 6.08 14.13 -23.86
CA ASP A 318 6.94 15.25 -24.24
C ASP A 318 6.77 16.41 -23.26
N ASN A 319 6.71 16.10 -21.96
CA ASN A 319 6.76 17.12 -20.93
C ASN A 319 8.23 17.53 -20.71
N ALA A 320 8.46 18.73 -20.19
CA ALA A 320 9.81 19.28 -19.99
C ALA A 320 10.72 18.37 -19.17
N GLN A 321 10.16 17.67 -18.19
CA GLN A 321 10.93 16.80 -17.29
C GLN A 321 11.37 15.51 -17.98
N SER A 322 10.49 14.86 -18.73
CA SER A 322 10.82 13.70 -19.56
C SER A 322 11.84 14.07 -20.65
N PHE A 323 11.70 15.24 -21.27
CA PHE A 323 12.68 15.76 -22.22
C PHE A 323 14.07 15.90 -21.58
N VAL A 324 14.17 16.51 -20.40
CA VAL A 324 15.42 16.67 -19.65
C VAL A 324 15.98 15.32 -19.21
N HIS A 325 15.15 14.42 -18.70
CA HIS A 325 15.57 13.09 -18.29
C HIS A 325 16.19 12.32 -19.46
N GLN A 326 15.55 12.37 -20.64
CA GLN A 326 16.10 11.75 -21.84
C GLN A 326 17.47 12.34 -22.23
N HIS A 327 17.69 13.65 -22.04
CA HIS A 327 19.00 14.27 -22.28
C HIS A 327 20.09 13.77 -21.33
N TYR A 328 19.76 13.54 -20.06
CA TYR A 328 20.70 12.92 -19.11
C TYR A 328 21.10 11.50 -19.55
N LEU A 329 20.15 10.71 -20.04
CA LEU A 329 20.44 9.37 -20.54
C LEU A 329 21.24 9.40 -21.85
N ASP A 330 20.84 10.22 -22.82
CA ASP A 330 21.44 10.24 -24.15
C ASP A 330 22.83 10.87 -24.18
N PHE A 331 23.02 11.98 -23.46
CA PHE A 331 24.30 12.67 -23.44
C PHE A 331 25.21 12.15 -22.33
N LEU A 332 24.68 11.83 -21.14
CA LEU A 332 25.51 11.60 -19.96
C LEU A 332 25.49 10.14 -19.48
N ASN A 333 24.65 9.28 -20.09
CA ASN A 333 24.48 7.88 -19.71
C ASN A 333 24.31 7.68 -18.19
N ARG A 334 23.53 8.57 -17.56
CA ARG A 334 23.23 8.52 -16.12
C ARG A 334 21.88 9.12 -15.80
N GLU A 335 21.32 8.70 -14.68
CA GLU A 335 20.13 9.33 -14.11
C GLU A 335 20.47 10.76 -13.61
N PRO A 336 19.55 11.72 -13.77
CA PRO A 336 19.70 13.02 -13.13
C PRO A 336 19.58 12.91 -11.60
N ASP A 337 20.31 13.76 -10.88
CA ASP A 337 19.96 14.03 -9.50
C ASP A 337 18.72 14.95 -9.42
N ALA A 338 18.06 14.97 -8.27
CA ALA A 338 16.81 15.71 -8.09
C ALA A 338 16.96 17.22 -8.33
N ALA A 339 18.10 17.82 -7.97
CA ALA A 339 18.31 19.26 -8.15
C ALA A 339 18.59 19.59 -9.62
N GLY A 340 19.42 18.77 -10.28
CA GLY A 340 19.71 18.88 -11.71
C GLY A 340 18.46 18.72 -12.58
N LEU A 341 17.62 17.72 -12.30
CA LEU A 341 16.36 17.51 -13.02
C LEU A 341 15.43 18.72 -12.88
N ALA A 342 15.25 19.21 -11.65
CA ALA A 342 14.39 20.36 -11.37
C ALA A 342 14.90 21.63 -12.06
N PHE A 343 16.21 21.90 -12.01
CA PHE A 343 16.82 23.08 -12.63
C PHE A 343 16.54 23.14 -14.14
N TRP A 344 16.89 22.09 -14.88
CA TRP A 344 16.71 22.08 -16.33
C TRP A 344 15.24 22.00 -16.75
N THR A 345 14.41 21.33 -15.96
CA THR A 345 12.95 21.31 -16.19
C THR A 345 12.38 22.73 -16.06
N ASN A 346 12.80 23.47 -15.03
CA ASN A 346 12.35 24.84 -14.78
C ASN A 346 12.75 25.83 -15.87
N GLU A 347 13.88 25.60 -16.56
CA GLU A 347 14.25 26.39 -17.74
C GLU A 347 13.16 26.36 -18.82
N ILE A 348 12.53 25.20 -19.02
CA ILE A 348 11.48 25.02 -20.03
C ILE A 348 10.11 25.41 -19.48
N THR A 349 9.76 24.97 -18.26
CA THR A 349 8.44 25.24 -17.68
C THR A 349 8.22 26.71 -17.32
N SER A 350 9.29 27.50 -17.18
CA SER A 350 9.19 28.96 -17.01
C SER A 350 8.44 29.67 -18.15
N CYS A 351 8.30 29.03 -19.32
CA CYS A 351 7.54 29.55 -20.46
C CYS A 351 6.01 29.43 -20.34
N GLY A 352 5.49 28.69 -19.35
CA GLY A 352 4.04 28.46 -19.23
C GLY A 352 3.46 27.77 -20.46
N SER A 353 2.50 28.40 -21.14
CA SER A 353 1.84 27.86 -22.35
C SER A 353 2.31 28.50 -23.67
N ASP A 354 3.37 29.31 -23.66
CA ASP A 354 3.93 29.92 -24.88
C ASP A 354 4.74 28.88 -25.68
N SER A 355 4.18 28.43 -26.80
CA SER A 355 4.79 27.40 -27.65
C SER A 355 6.14 27.80 -28.25
N GLN A 356 6.32 29.07 -28.62
CA GLN A 356 7.57 29.54 -29.21
C GLN A 356 8.67 29.65 -28.14
N CYS A 357 8.32 30.10 -26.93
CA CYS A 357 9.23 30.09 -25.80
C CYS A 357 9.68 28.66 -25.44
N ILE A 358 8.74 27.72 -25.36
CA ILE A 358 9.03 26.31 -25.07
C ILE A 358 10.01 25.73 -26.09
N GLU A 359 9.77 25.97 -27.39
CA GLU A 359 10.65 25.51 -28.47
C GLU A 359 12.09 26.04 -28.28
N VAL A 360 12.24 27.35 -28.05
CA VAL A 360 13.55 27.97 -27.83
C VAL A 360 14.24 27.42 -26.58
N LYS A 361 13.51 27.26 -25.47
CA LYS A 361 14.08 26.72 -24.23
C LYS A 361 14.53 25.27 -24.39
N ARG A 362 13.79 24.45 -25.12
CA ARG A 362 14.22 23.07 -25.45
C ARG A 362 15.51 23.06 -26.25
N ILE A 363 15.62 23.89 -27.29
CA ILE A 363 16.86 24.02 -28.07
C ILE A 363 18.03 24.42 -27.16
N ASN A 364 17.82 25.39 -26.26
CA ASN A 364 18.87 25.85 -25.34
C ASN A 364 19.29 24.77 -24.34
N VAL A 365 18.33 24.03 -23.77
CA VAL A 365 18.62 22.91 -22.87
C VAL A 365 19.39 21.83 -23.62
N SER A 366 18.95 21.41 -24.81
CA SER A 366 19.69 20.45 -25.64
C SER A 366 21.12 20.90 -25.93
N ALA A 367 21.29 22.17 -26.31
CA ALA A 367 22.60 22.74 -26.57
C ALA A 367 23.48 22.73 -25.31
N ALA A 368 22.92 23.00 -24.13
CA ALA A 368 23.67 22.98 -22.87
C ALA A 368 24.20 21.58 -22.53
N PHE A 369 23.39 20.52 -22.71
CA PHE A 369 23.86 19.14 -22.54
C PHE A 369 24.96 18.78 -23.56
N PHE A 370 24.75 19.09 -24.84
CA PHE A 370 25.72 18.83 -25.90
C PHE A 370 27.05 19.59 -25.70
N LEU A 371 27.02 20.82 -25.16
CA LEU A 371 28.21 21.63 -24.93
C LEU A 371 28.82 21.44 -23.53
N SER A 372 28.18 20.62 -22.67
CA SER A 372 28.66 20.36 -21.31
C SER A 372 30.06 19.74 -21.34
N ILE A 373 30.91 20.14 -20.39
CA ILE A 373 32.26 19.57 -20.27
C ILE A 373 32.22 18.04 -20.08
N GLU A 374 31.19 17.55 -19.38
CA GLU A 374 30.94 16.14 -19.14
C GLU A 374 30.78 15.41 -20.48
N PHE A 375 29.82 15.80 -21.32
CA PHE A 375 29.63 15.18 -22.63
C PHE A 375 30.82 15.39 -23.59
N GLN A 376 31.45 16.57 -23.56
CA GLN A 376 32.58 16.90 -24.42
C GLN A 376 33.80 16.00 -24.18
N GLN A 377 33.99 15.52 -22.94
CA GLN A 377 35.09 14.64 -22.53
C GLN A 377 34.74 13.16 -22.63
N SER A 378 33.45 12.79 -22.61
CA SER A 378 32.98 11.42 -22.71
C SER A 378 32.39 11.11 -24.10
N GLY A 379 31.07 11.09 -24.25
CA GLY A 379 30.37 10.66 -25.45
C GLY A 379 30.75 11.43 -26.71
N TYR A 380 31.01 12.73 -26.63
CA TYR A 380 31.44 13.50 -27.81
C TYR A 380 32.85 13.14 -28.28
N LEU A 381 33.75 12.75 -27.35
CA LEU A 381 35.07 12.25 -27.71
C LEU A 381 34.97 10.93 -28.48
N VAL A 382 34.10 10.02 -28.03
CA VAL A 382 33.81 8.76 -28.73
C VAL A 382 33.25 9.03 -30.12
N TYR A 383 32.21 9.86 -30.21
CA TYR A 383 31.61 10.23 -31.50
C TYR A 383 32.67 10.78 -32.48
N ARG A 384 33.55 11.69 -32.05
CA ARG A 384 34.63 12.23 -32.89
C ARG A 384 35.65 11.17 -33.30
N SER A 385 35.97 10.23 -32.41
CA SER A 385 36.93 9.14 -32.67
C SER A 385 36.41 8.18 -33.73
N TYR A 386 35.13 7.80 -33.64
CA TYR A 386 34.46 6.99 -34.66
C TYR A 386 34.35 7.74 -35.97
N LYS A 387 33.94 9.01 -35.94
CA LYS A 387 33.84 9.85 -37.15
C LYS A 387 35.17 9.99 -37.87
N SER A 388 36.27 10.15 -37.13
CA SER A 388 37.63 10.20 -37.67
C SER A 388 38.04 8.87 -38.31
N SER A 389 37.68 7.75 -37.69
CA SER A 389 38.13 6.42 -38.11
C SER A 389 37.33 5.86 -39.29
N PHE A 390 36.01 6.04 -39.27
CA PHE A 390 35.09 5.37 -40.20
C PHE A 390 34.40 6.32 -41.18
N GLY A 391 34.45 7.62 -40.94
CA GLY A 391 33.80 8.62 -41.79
C GLY A 391 32.26 8.54 -41.76
N ASN A 392 31.62 9.43 -42.52
CA ASN A 392 30.17 9.44 -42.65
C ASN A 392 29.71 8.49 -43.77
N LEU A 393 28.46 8.03 -43.68
CA LEU A 393 27.76 7.42 -44.81
C LEU A 393 27.32 8.52 -45.80
N PRO A 394 27.04 8.19 -47.08
CA PRO A 394 26.68 9.17 -48.11
C PRO A 394 25.51 10.11 -47.75
N THR A 395 24.61 9.68 -46.85
CA THR A 395 23.42 10.44 -46.42
C THR A 395 23.23 10.44 -44.91
N SER A 396 24.21 9.99 -44.13
CA SER A 396 24.05 9.85 -42.68
C SER A 396 25.39 10.06 -41.94
N PRO A 397 25.37 10.55 -40.68
CA PRO A 397 26.57 10.61 -39.84
C PRO A 397 27.25 9.25 -39.71
N VAL A 398 28.49 9.23 -39.19
CA VAL A 398 29.19 7.99 -38.85
C VAL A 398 28.26 7.02 -38.11
N SER A 399 28.18 5.79 -38.61
CA SER A 399 27.31 4.77 -38.02
C SER A 399 27.99 4.23 -36.77
N ILE A 400 27.38 4.50 -35.62
CA ILE A 400 27.69 3.88 -34.33
C ILE A 400 26.37 3.40 -33.74
N THR A 401 26.31 2.15 -33.30
CA THR A 401 25.12 1.67 -32.60
C THR A 401 25.09 2.28 -31.19
N LEU A 402 23.89 2.44 -30.62
CA LEU A 402 23.77 2.94 -29.25
C LEU A 402 24.56 2.07 -28.27
N SER A 403 24.58 0.74 -28.46
CA SER A 403 25.37 -0.18 -27.64
C SER A 403 26.88 0.06 -27.69
N GLU A 404 27.43 0.33 -28.88
CA GLU A 404 28.87 0.65 -29.04
C GLU A 404 29.20 2.05 -28.51
N PHE A 405 28.28 3.00 -28.70
CA PHE A 405 28.44 4.34 -28.16
C PHE A 405 28.48 4.32 -26.62
N LEU A 406 27.54 3.62 -25.99
CA LEU A 406 27.43 3.56 -24.55
C LEU A 406 28.57 2.75 -23.90
N SER A 407 29.13 1.74 -24.57
CA SER A 407 30.29 0.99 -24.04
C SER A 407 31.55 1.83 -23.97
N ASP A 408 31.75 2.73 -24.94
CA ASP A 408 33.00 3.48 -25.08
C ASP A 408 32.92 4.88 -24.43
N ALA A 409 31.71 5.35 -24.11
CA ALA A 409 31.45 6.67 -23.53
C ALA A 409 31.53 6.73 -22.00
N GLN A 410 31.87 5.63 -21.32
CA GLN A 410 32.02 5.57 -19.87
C GLN A 410 33.46 5.31 -19.42
#